data_AF-A0A2L1C2A9-F1
#
_entry.id   AF-A0A2L1C2A9-F1
#
_cell.length_a   1.000
_cell.length_b   1.000
_cell.length_c   1.000
_cell.angle_alpha   90.00
_cell.angle_beta   90.00
_cell.angle_gamma   90.00
#
_symmetry.space_group_name_H-M   'P 1'
#
loop_
_entity.id
_entity.type
_entity.pdbx_description
1 polymer ?
#
loop_
_entity_poly.entity_id
_entity_poly.type
_entity_poly.pdbx_seq_one_letter_code
_entity_poly.pdbx_strand_id
1 'polypeptide(L)' 'MTPEEKKNALRSIARRANDEVKAKRRSSPALSCDEISRPILNGCMPLIRQLGLTPSHLYVEIGILNGKIKER' A
#
# COMPACT_ATOMS: atom_id res chain seq x y z
N MET A 1 14.33 -12.28 9.67
CA MET A 1 14.03 -11.45 8.49
C MET A 1 15.05 -10.33 8.44
N THR A 2 15.83 -10.27 7.37
CA THR A 2 16.82 -9.21 7.15
C THR A 2 16.12 -7.88 6.82
N PRO A 3 16.81 -6.73 6.93
CA PRO A 3 16.25 -5.44 6.50
C PRO A 3 15.78 -5.45 5.03
N GLU A 4 16.51 -6.11 4.13
CA GLU A 4 16.15 -6.23 2.72
C GLU A 4 14.91 -7.09 2.49
N GLU A 5 14.77 -8.21 3.20
CA GLU A 5 13.57 -9.05 3.14
C GLU A 5 12.33 -8.27 3.59
N LYS A 6 12.44 -7.47 4.66
CA LYS A 6 11.36 -6.59 5.13
C LYS A 6 10.97 -5.55 4.07
N LYS A 7 11.96 -4.91 3.45
CA LYS A 7 11.73 -3.91 2.39
C LYS A 7 11.05 -4.53 1.17
N ASN A 8 11.50 -5.72 0.75
CA ASN A 8 10.89 -6.45 -0.36
C ASN A 8 9.45 -6.89 -0.04
N ALA A 9 9.20 -7.36 1.18
CA ALA A 9 7.86 -7.71 1.64
C ALA A 9 6.93 -6.48 1.66
N LEU A 10 7.40 -5.34 2.19
CA LEU A 10 6.67 -4.06 2.17
C LEU A 10 6.31 -3.64 0.74
N ARG A 11 7.29 -3.66 -0.17
CA ARG A 11 7.10 -3.33 -1.59
C ARG A 11 6.06 -4.22 -2.27
N SER A 12 6.10 -5.52 -1.99
CA SER A 12 5.14 -6.48 -2.52
C SER A 12 3.72 -6.19 -2.03
N ILE A 13 3.55 -5.95 -0.72
CA ILE A 13 2.25 -5.58 -0.12
C ILE A 13 1.74 -4.26 -0.71
N ALA A 14 2.60 -3.24 -0.76
CA ALA A 14 2.26 -1.92 -1.31
C ALA A 14 1.81 -2.01 -2.77
N ARG A 15 2.51 -2.80 -3.59
CA ARG A 15 2.16 -3.00 -5.00
C ARG A 15 0.79 -3.66 -5.15
N ARG A 16 0.56 -4.76 -4.43
CA ARG A 16 -0.73 -5.48 -4.47
C ARG A 16 -1.89 -4.56 -4.05
N ALA A 17 -1.73 -3.85 -2.94
CA ALA A 17 -2.74 -2.91 -2.46
C ALA A 17 -3.01 -1.79 -3.47
N ASN A 18 -1.96 -1.21 -4.06
CA ASN A 18 -2.08 -0.14 -5.05
C ASN A 18 -2.77 -0.62 -6.34
N ASP A 19 -2.43 -1.81 -6.81
CA ASP A 19 -3.04 -2.40 -8.01
C ASP A 19 -4.52 -2.71 -7.78
N GLU A 20 -4.88 -3.21 -6.59
CA GLU A 20 -6.28 -3.45 -6.20
C GLU A 20 -7.07 -2.14 -6.13
N VAL A 21 -6.50 -1.09 -5.53
CA VAL A 21 -7.11 0.26 -5.51
C VAL A 21 -7.34 0.78 -6.93
N LYS A 22 -6.33 0.67 -7.80
CA LYS A 22 -6.44 1.11 -9.21
C LYS A 22 -7.48 0.29 -9.97
N ALA A 23 -7.52 -1.02 -9.77
CA ALA A 23 -8.51 -1.89 -10.40
C ALA A 23 -9.93 -1.53 -9.96
N LYS A 24 -10.15 -1.37 -8.65
CA LYS A 24 -11.45 -1.01 -8.09
C LYS A 24 -11.90 0.40 -8.47
N ARG A 25 -10.97 1.34 -8.62
CA ARG A 25 -11.24 2.69 -9.14
C ARG A 25 -11.65 2.66 -10.61
N ARG A 26 -11.05 1.78 -11.43
CA ARG A 26 -11.48 1.57 -12.83
C ARG A 26 -12.86 0.95 -12.93
N SER A 27 -13.20 0.00 -12.07
CA SER A 27 -14.52 -0.64 -12.07
C SER A 27 -15.62 0.21 -11.44
N SER A 28 -15.25 1.15 -10.56
CA SER A 28 -16.21 1.97 -9.80
C SER A 28 -15.76 3.43 -9.74
N PRO A 29 -15.77 4.15 -10.89
CA PRO A 29 -15.26 5.52 -10.97
C PRO A 29 -16.06 6.53 -10.13
N ALA A 30 -17.31 6.19 -9.79
CA ALA A 30 -18.19 7.02 -8.96
C ALA A 30 -17.82 7.03 -7.47
N LEU A 31 -17.21 5.97 -6.95
CA LEU A 31 -16.79 5.88 -5.54
C LEU A 31 -15.52 6.67 -5.33
N SER A 32 -15.41 7.44 -4.24
CA SER A 32 -14.21 8.23 -3.97
C SER A 32 -12.96 7.35 -3.75
N CYS A 33 -11.77 7.95 -3.97
CA CYS A 33 -10.51 7.25 -3.73
C CYS A 33 -10.37 6.79 -2.26
N ASP A 34 -10.84 7.57 -1.29
CA ASP A 34 -10.84 7.20 0.12
C ASP A 34 -11.73 5.99 0.41
N GLU A 35 -12.96 5.97 -0.12
CA GLU A 35 -13.89 4.85 0.05
C GLU A 35 -13.35 3.54 -0.52
N ILE A 36 -12.59 3.62 -1.61
CA ILE A 36 -11.93 2.47 -2.23
C ILE A 36 -10.68 2.05 -1.44
N SER A 37 -9.81 3.01 -1.14
CA SER A 37 -8.48 2.72 -0.60
C SER A 37 -8.48 2.34 0.89
N ARG A 38 -9.32 2.97 1.72
CA ARG A 38 -9.37 2.67 3.16
C ARG A 38 -9.58 1.19 3.49
N PRO A 39 -10.59 0.48 2.95
CA PRO A 39 -10.79 -0.93 3.30
C PRO A 39 -9.62 -1.81 2.83
N ILE A 40 -9.06 -1.54 1.64
CA ILE A 40 -7.93 -2.29 1.08
C ILE A 40 -6.69 -2.10 1.96
N LEU A 41 -6.35 -0.85 2.28
CA LEU A 41 -5.17 -0.54 3.11
C LEU A 41 -5.34 -1.05 4.54
N ASN A 42 -6.54 -0.96 5.11
CA ASN A 42 -6.86 -1.53 6.42
C ASN A 42 -6.64 -3.05 6.44
N GLY A 43 -6.99 -3.75 5.36
CA GLY A 43 -6.72 -5.18 5.20
C GLY A 43 -5.22 -5.55 5.21
N CYS A 44 -4.34 -4.63 4.81
CA CYS A 44 -2.89 -4.84 4.84
C CYS A 44 -2.27 -4.61 6.23
N MET A 45 -2.94 -3.90 7.14
CA MET A 45 -2.35 -3.47 8.42
C MET A 45 -1.86 -4.62 9.31
N PRO A 46 -2.55 -5.77 9.42
CA PRO A 46 -2.03 -6.92 10.18
C PRO A 46 -0.69 -7.41 9.64
N LEU A 47 -0.53 -7.49 8.32
CA LEU A 47 0.72 -7.93 7.67
C LEU A 47 1.85 -6.92 7.92
N ILE A 48 1.55 -5.63 7.80
CA ILE A 48 2.52 -4.56 8.09
C ILE A 48 3.01 -4.63 9.55
N ARG A 49 2.09 -4.86 10.49
CA ARG A 49 2.43 -5.04 11.91
C ARG A 49 3.27 -6.30 12.16
N GLN A 50 2.97 -7.41 11.48
CA GLN A 50 3.77 -8.64 11.56
C GLN A 50 5.21 -8.46 11.06
N LEU A 51 5.44 -7.56 10.10
CA LEU A 51 6.78 -7.19 9.63
C LEU A 51 7.54 -6.27 10.62
N GLY A 52 6.89 -5.84 11.70
CA GLY A 52 7.40 -4.85 12.65
C GLY A 52 7.44 -3.43 12.07
N LEU A 53 6.58 -3.15 11.07
CA LEU A 53 6.47 -1.86 10.42
C LEU A 53 5.20 -1.11 10.86
N THR A 54 5.14 0.18 10.53
CA THR A 54 3.98 1.02 10.80
C THR A 54 3.16 1.27 9.53
N PRO A 55 1.86 1.62 9.64
CA PRO A 55 1.04 2.02 8.49
C PRO A 55 1.67 3.10 7.62
N SER A 56 2.42 4.03 8.23
CA SER A 56 3.13 5.10 7.52
C SER A 56 4.13 4.57 6.49
N HIS A 57 4.79 3.45 6.76
CA HIS A 57 5.71 2.82 5.80
C HIS A 57 4.96 2.34 4.54
N LEU A 58 3.77 1.76 4.72
CA LEU A 58 2.91 1.35 3.61
C LEU A 58 2.45 2.55 2.78
N TYR A 59 2.01 3.63 3.43
CA TYR A 59 1.57 4.85 2.73
C TYR A 59 2.70 5.51 1.96
N VAL A 60 3.91 5.56 2.53
CA VAL A 60 5.10 6.09 1.84
C VAL A 60 5.42 5.25 0.61
N GLU A 61 5.47 3.93 0.73
CA GLU A 61 5.79 3.05 -0.39
C GLU A 61 4.75 3.17 -1.52
N ILE A 62 3.46 3.25 -1.19
CA ILE A 62 2.39 3.50 -2.17
C ILE A 62 2.54 4.89 -2.81
N GLY A 63 2.91 5.91 -2.03
CA GLY A 63 3.18 7.25 -2.53
C GLY A 63 4.34 7.28 -3.52
N ILE A 64 5.39 6.49 -3.27
CA ILE A 64 6.52 6.30 -4.20
C ILE A 64 6.04 5.59 -5.47
N LEU A 65 5.29 4.49 -5.34
CA LEU A 65 4.74 3.74 -6.49
C LEU A 65 3.83 4.58 -7.38
N ASN A 66 3.16 5.58 -6.82
CA ASN A 66 2.28 6.50 -7.55
C ASN A 66 2.97 7.81 -7.97
N GLY A 67 4.29 7.92 -7.77
CA GLY A 67 5.07 9.12 -8.11
C GLY A 67 4.69 10.37 -7.30
N LYS A 68 4.01 10.21 -6.17
CA LYS A 68 3.60 11.30 -5.26
C LYS A 68 4.68 11.63 -4.23
N ILE A 69 5.57 10.68 -3.95
CA ILE A 69 6.69 10.82 -3.03
C ILE A 69 7.96 10.43 -3.79
N LYS A 70 9.05 11.18 -3.60
CA LYS A 70 10.36 10.81 -4.14
C LYS A 70 11.01 9.77 -3.22
N GLU A 71 11.52 8.68 -3.79
CA GLU A 71 12.42 7.78 -3.08
C GLU A 71 13.68 8.59 -2.68
N ARG A 72 14.03 8.57 -1.39
CA ARG A 72 15.22 9.24 -0.84
C ARG A 72 16.36 8.25 -0.70
#